data_AF-A0A949BVA7-F1
#
_entry.id   AF-A0A949BVA7-F1
#
_cell.length_a   1.000
_cell.length_b   1.000
_cell.length_c   1.000
_cell.angle_alpha   90.00
_cell.angle_beta   90.00
_cell.angle_gamma   90.00
#
_symmetry.space_group_name_H-M   'P 1'
#
loop_
_entity.id
_entity.type
_entity.pdbx_description
1 polymer ?
#
loop_
_entity_poly.entity_id
_entity_poly.type
_entity_poly.pdbx_seq_one_letter_code
_entity_poly.pdbx_strand_id
1 'polypeptide(L)'
;ELKVSYTIDFDHPVLRTQFASFIMSEDTFTKEIAPARTFGFESEVRELREKGLIKGGSLENAVVIGEKGILNKEPLRFSDEFVRHKILDLLGDLYLIGAPIKAHIIALKSGHEANVRLVKKIHNLKKERVSLAKKGMEEIQKRIKTGTILDVKDIQKILPHRYPFLLVDRILEIEEDKKAVGIKNVSINEEFFQGHFPGYPVMPGVLIVEAMAQVGGILLLSKPEHSGKIAFFTGIDKVRFRRPVVPGDTLRLEAEVIKIRGRMGKMATRAYVEDKLVAEAELMFALVPKERE
;
A
#
# COMPACT_ATOMS: atom_id res chain seq x y z
N GLU A 1 5.20 9.48 -1.25
CA GLU A 1 6.49 10.10 -1.59
C GLU A 1 7.56 9.65 -0.62
N LEU A 2 8.76 9.41 -1.13
CA LEU A 2 9.97 9.16 -0.36
C LEU A 2 10.76 10.47 -0.34
N LYS A 3 11.18 10.94 0.84
CA LYS A 3 12.09 12.07 0.99
C LYS A 3 13.35 11.59 1.69
N VAL A 4 14.51 12.04 1.24
CA VAL A 4 15.80 11.75 1.88
C VAL A 4 16.47 13.05 2.24
N SER A 5 16.89 13.18 3.50
CA SER A 5 17.78 14.25 3.96
C SER A 5 19.03 13.61 4.52
N TYR A 6 20.19 14.04 4.04
CA TYR A 6 21.46 13.42 4.37
C TYR A 6 22.46 14.48 4.80
N THR A 7 23.14 14.22 5.91
CA THR A 7 24.29 15.02 6.38
C THR A 7 25.53 14.14 6.39
N ILE A 8 26.57 14.55 5.67
CA ILE A 8 27.93 14.02 5.84
C ILE A 8 28.76 15.02 6.62
N ASP A 9 29.79 14.53 7.30
CA ASP A 9 30.68 15.35 8.09
C ASP A 9 32.01 14.61 8.27
N PHE A 10 33.00 14.99 7.45
CA PHE A 10 34.35 14.45 7.54
C PHE A 10 35.33 15.56 7.94
N ASP A 11 36.31 15.16 8.75
CA ASP A 11 37.42 16.00 9.14
C ASP A 11 38.47 16.05 8.01
N HIS A 12 38.11 16.72 6.91
CA HIS A 12 38.96 16.88 5.74
C HIS A 12 38.72 18.24 5.05
N PRO A 13 39.75 18.94 4.57
CA PRO A 13 39.61 20.29 4.01
C PRO A 13 38.60 20.41 2.86
N VAL A 14 38.43 19.33 2.09
CA VAL A 14 37.57 19.25 0.90
C VAL A 14 36.24 18.53 1.15
N LEU A 15 36.22 17.56 2.07
CA LEU A 15 35.08 16.67 2.33
C LEU A 15 34.34 17.11 3.60
N ARG A 16 34.25 18.43 3.83
CA ARG A 16 33.65 19.04 5.03
C ARG A 16 32.18 18.66 5.18
N THR A 17 31.54 19.19 6.23
CA THR A 17 30.10 19.02 6.43
C THR A 17 29.30 19.43 5.19
N GLN A 18 28.46 18.53 4.70
CA GLN A 18 27.50 18.83 3.63
C GLN A 18 26.13 18.30 4.01
N PHE A 19 25.10 19.02 3.57
CA PHE A 19 23.71 18.64 3.74
C PHE A 19 23.00 18.71 2.39
N ALA A 20 22.20 17.71 2.09
CA ALA A 20 21.29 17.76 0.96
C ALA A 20 19.95 17.09 1.31
N SER A 21 18.87 17.56 0.69
CA SER A 21 17.54 17.01 0.90
C SER A 21 16.75 16.99 -0.41
N PHE A 22 16.22 15.83 -0.76
CA PHE A 22 15.49 15.62 -2.01
C PHE A 22 14.22 14.80 -1.80
N ILE A 23 13.18 15.16 -2.54
CA ILE A 23 12.01 14.29 -2.72
C ILE A 23 12.34 13.37 -3.89
N MET A 24 12.25 12.07 -3.68
CA MET A 24 12.61 11.07 -4.68
C MET A 24 11.50 10.89 -5.70
N SER A 25 11.88 11.07 -6.96
CA SER A 25 11.13 10.74 -8.16
C SER A 25 12.10 10.15 -9.19
N GLU A 26 11.58 9.57 -10.27
CA GLU A 26 12.41 9.09 -11.38
C GLU A 26 13.28 10.22 -11.95
N ASP A 27 12.70 11.40 -12.13
CA ASP A 27 13.40 12.58 -12.66
C ASP A 27 14.51 13.04 -11.72
N THR A 28 14.20 13.18 -10.43
CA THR A 28 15.17 13.57 -9.40
C THR A 28 16.28 12.52 -9.28
N PHE A 29 15.95 11.23 -9.30
CA PHE A 29 16.97 10.19 -9.24
C PHE A 29 17.91 10.29 -10.44
N THR A 30 17.37 10.39 -11.65
CA THR A 30 18.14 10.35 -12.90
C THR A 30 19.02 11.57 -13.08
N LYS A 31 18.52 12.77 -12.76
CA LYS A 31 19.22 14.04 -12.99
C LYS A 31 20.09 14.47 -11.80
N GLU A 32 19.64 14.23 -10.58
CA GLU A 32 20.24 14.83 -9.38
C GLU A 32 21.06 13.84 -8.54
N ILE A 33 20.78 12.53 -8.60
CA ILE A 33 21.39 11.54 -7.70
C ILE A 33 22.28 10.54 -8.44
N ALA A 34 21.76 9.86 -9.46
CA ALA A 34 22.45 8.83 -10.22
C ALA A 34 23.78 9.30 -10.85
N PRO A 35 23.94 10.55 -11.30
CA PRO A 35 25.21 11.00 -11.86
C PRO A 35 26.31 11.22 -10.81
N ALA A 36 26.02 11.20 -9.51
CA ALA A 36 27.02 11.42 -8.46
C ALA A 36 28.01 10.25 -8.39
N ARG A 37 29.30 10.56 -8.55
CA ARG A 37 30.37 9.55 -8.54
C ARG A 37 30.65 9.05 -7.13
N THR A 38 31.12 7.80 -7.06
CA THR A 38 31.70 7.29 -5.81
C THR A 38 32.96 8.05 -5.44
N PHE A 39 33.40 8.01 -4.19
CA PHE A 39 34.61 8.70 -3.77
C PHE A 39 35.41 7.88 -2.77
N GLY A 40 36.73 8.09 -2.75
CA GLY A 40 37.65 7.44 -1.83
C GLY A 40 38.93 8.25 -1.65
N PHE A 41 39.64 8.00 -0.55
CA PHE A 41 40.92 8.65 -0.29
C PHE A 41 42.02 8.03 -1.14
N GLU A 42 43.00 8.83 -1.55
CA GLU A 42 44.11 8.39 -2.40
C GLU A 42 44.85 7.18 -1.82
N SER A 43 45.10 7.18 -0.51
CA SER A 43 45.74 6.07 0.21
C SER A 43 44.95 4.76 0.07
N GLU A 44 43.63 4.81 0.27
CA GLU A 44 42.74 3.65 0.15
C GLU A 44 42.64 3.14 -1.29
N VAL A 45 42.57 4.05 -2.26
CA VAL A 45 42.50 3.70 -3.68
C VAL A 45 43.76 2.97 -4.14
N ARG A 46 44.95 3.38 -3.68
CA ARG A 46 46.21 2.69 -3.97
C ARG A 46 46.19 1.26 -3.43
N GLU A 47 45.82 1.10 -2.16
CA GLU A 47 45.74 -0.22 -1.51
C GLU A 47 44.73 -1.14 -2.22
N LEU A 48 43.53 -0.63 -2.54
CA LEU A 48 42.50 -1.39 -3.24
C LEU A 48 42.92 -1.79 -4.67
N ARG A 49 43.70 -0.94 -5.34
CA ARG A 49 44.25 -1.24 -6.68
C ARG A 49 45.30 -2.34 -6.63
N GLU A 50 46.21 -2.29 -5.66
CA GLU A 50 47.22 -3.35 -5.43
C GLU A 50 46.57 -4.70 -5.14
N LYS A 51 45.47 -4.70 -4.38
CA LYS A 51 44.65 -5.89 -4.09
C LYS A 51 43.76 -6.33 -5.28
N GLY A 52 43.73 -5.57 -6.37
CA GLY A 52 42.92 -5.88 -7.54
C GLY A 52 41.40 -5.83 -7.30
N LEU A 53 40.93 -5.07 -6.31
CA LEU A 53 39.53 -5.02 -5.89
C LEU A 53 38.70 -3.97 -6.67
N ILE A 54 39.35 -3.02 -7.34
CA ILE A 54 38.70 -1.90 -8.04
C ILE A 54 39.00 -1.88 -9.56
N LYS A 55 38.95 -3.05 -10.21
CA LYS A 55 39.28 -3.21 -11.64
C LYS A 55 38.42 -2.37 -12.59
N GLY A 56 37.23 -1.95 -12.17
CA GLY A 56 36.33 -1.07 -12.94
C GLY A 56 36.39 0.42 -12.56
N GLY A 57 37.26 0.80 -11.61
CA GLY A 57 37.36 2.18 -11.13
C GLY A 57 38.21 3.07 -12.05
N SER A 58 37.69 4.24 -12.41
CA SER A 58 38.38 5.29 -13.17
C SER A 58 38.08 6.67 -12.59
N LEU A 59 38.83 7.70 -13.01
CA LEU A 59 38.54 9.08 -12.61
C LEU A 59 37.24 9.63 -13.24
N GLU A 60 36.65 8.89 -14.19
CA GLU A 60 35.35 9.21 -14.78
C GLU A 60 34.18 8.76 -13.90
N ASN A 61 34.37 7.71 -13.09
CA ASN A 61 33.31 7.15 -12.23
C ASN A 61 33.57 7.27 -10.73
N ALA A 62 34.78 7.69 -10.33
CA ALA A 62 35.17 7.93 -8.95
C ALA A 62 35.87 9.28 -8.77
N VAL A 63 35.61 9.94 -7.64
CA VAL A 63 36.32 11.12 -7.15
C VAL A 63 37.40 10.68 -6.17
N VAL A 64 38.67 10.96 -6.48
CA VAL A 64 39.79 10.59 -5.61
C VAL A 64 40.24 11.80 -4.82
N ILE A 65 40.27 11.66 -3.50
CA ILE A 65 40.56 12.73 -2.56
C ILE A 65 41.98 12.55 -2.02
N GLY A 66 42.87 13.48 -2.35
CA GLY A 66 44.21 13.56 -1.78
C GLY A 66 44.26 14.52 -0.58
N GLU A 67 45.40 14.56 0.10
CA GLU A 67 45.59 15.34 1.34
C GLU A 67 45.28 16.85 1.21
N LYS A 68 45.51 17.41 0.02
CA LYS A 68 45.38 18.86 -0.25
C LYS A 68 44.26 19.21 -1.23
N GLY A 69 43.55 18.23 -1.79
CA GLY A 69 42.64 18.49 -2.91
C GLY A 69 42.05 17.26 -3.57
N ILE A 70 41.22 17.50 -4.59
CA ILE A 70 40.67 16.47 -5.48
C ILE A 70 41.69 16.20 -6.60
N LEU A 71 41.92 14.93 -6.92
CA LEU A 71 42.90 14.52 -7.94
C LEU A 71 42.30 14.43 -9.36
N ASN A 72 40.97 14.46 -9.49
CA ASN A 72 40.28 14.46 -10.78
C ASN A 72 40.64 15.72 -11.58
N LYS A 73 40.91 15.55 -12.88
CA LYS A 73 41.16 16.67 -13.81
C LYS A 73 39.89 17.48 -14.09
N GLU A 74 38.76 16.78 -14.16
CA GLU A 74 37.45 17.39 -14.35
C GLU A 74 36.86 17.84 -13.02
N PRO A 75 36.03 18.91 -13.01
CA PRO A 75 35.36 19.37 -11.81
C PRO A 75 34.38 18.34 -11.25
N LEU A 76 33.89 18.61 -10.04
CA LEU A 76 32.72 17.90 -9.52
C LEU A 76 31.51 18.13 -10.43
N ARG A 77 30.69 17.09 -10.62
CA ARG A 77 29.43 17.17 -11.37
C ARG A 77 28.40 18.02 -10.64
N PHE A 78 28.50 18.03 -9.31
CA PHE A 78 27.67 18.84 -8.41
C PHE A 78 28.55 19.45 -7.32
N SER A 79 28.21 20.64 -6.85
CA SER A 79 28.91 21.27 -5.71
C SER A 79 28.86 20.41 -4.43
N ASP A 80 27.83 19.58 -4.30
CA ASP A 80 27.51 18.69 -3.19
C ASP A 80 27.55 17.19 -3.63
N GLU A 81 28.40 16.85 -4.60
CA GLU A 81 28.48 15.49 -5.18
C GLU A 81 28.70 14.38 -4.14
N PHE A 82 29.47 14.64 -3.07
CA PHE A 82 29.76 13.66 -2.03
C PHE A 82 28.53 13.25 -1.22
N VAL A 83 27.71 14.20 -0.78
CA VAL A 83 26.47 13.89 -0.06
C VAL A 83 25.43 13.25 -0.98
N ARG A 84 25.39 13.64 -2.26
CA ARG A 84 24.53 12.98 -3.28
C ARG A 84 24.93 11.52 -3.49
N HIS A 85 26.22 11.21 -3.55
CA HIS A 85 26.67 9.83 -3.62
C HIS A 85 26.28 9.02 -2.36
N LYS A 86 26.37 9.62 -1.17
CA LYS A 86 25.91 8.94 0.05
C LYS A 86 24.39 8.73 0.10
N ILE A 87 23.62 9.63 -0.52
CA ILE A 87 22.19 9.40 -0.79
C ILE A 87 22.01 8.23 -1.75
N LEU A 88 22.78 8.16 -2.84
CA LEU A 88 22.76 7.05 -3.79
C LEU A 88 23.05 5.70 -3.12
N ASP A 89 24.09 5.63 -2.28
CA ASP A 89 24.41 4.46 -1.46
C ASP A 89 23.23 4.02 -0.58
N LEU A 90 22.61 4.97 0.13
CA LEU A 90 21.45 4.73 0.97
C LEU A 90 20.26 4.21 0.15
N LEU A 91 19.98 4.81 -1.01
CA LEU A 91 18.89 4.35 -1.89
C LEU A 91 19.14 2.93 -2.40
N GLY A 92 20.39 2.61 -2.77
CA GLY A 92 20.80 1.26 -3.16
C GLY A 92 20.58 0.23 -2.07
N ASP A 93 20.96 0.54 -0.82
CA ASP A 93 20.71 -0.34 0.32
C ASP A 93 19.21 -0.50 0.61
N LEU A 94 18.44 0.60 0.55
CA LEU A 94 17.00 0.59 0.77
C LEU A 94 16.25 -0.23 -0.30
N TYR A 95 16.78 -0.32 -1.52
CA TYR A 95 16.19 -1.13 -2.58
C TYR A 95 16.08 -2.62 -2.17
N LEU A 96 16.98 -3.12 -1.31
CA LEU A 96 16.96 -4.50 -0.79
C LEU A 96 15.71 -4.82 0.05
N ILE A 97 14.93 -3.83 0.48
CA ILE A 97 13.63 -4.04 1.14
C ILE A 97 12.61 -4.71 0.19
N GLY A 98 12.79 -4.55 -1.13
CA GLY A 98 11.91 -5.12 -2.14
C GLY A 98 10.46 -4.66 -1.98
N ALA A 99 10.26 -3.39 -1.60
CA ALA A 99 8.95 -2.74 -1.55
C ALA A 99 9.13 -1.21 -1.64
N PRO A 100 8.15 -0.49 -2.21
CA PRO A 100 8.13 0.97 -2.19
C PRO A 100 8.15 1.51 -0.75
N ILE A 101 8.89 2.59 -0.54
CA ILE A 101 8.97 3.26 0.76
C ILE A 101 8.26 4.61 0.66
N LYS A 102 7.32 4.86 1.56
CA LYS A 102 6.68 6.18 1.73
C LYS A 102 7.08 6.72 3.11
N ALA A 103 8.19 7.43 3.16
CA ALA A 103 8.77 7.95 4.39
C ALA A 103 9.65 9.18 4.12
N HIS A 104 10.00 9.91 5.19
CA HIS A 104 11.13 10.82 5.20
C HIS A 104 12.27 10.16 5.98
N ILE A 105 13.37 9.88 5.29
CA ILE A 105 14.57 9.28 5.88
C ILE A 105 15.59 10.38 6.14
N ILE A 106 16.04 10.47 7.39
CA ILE A 106 17.08 11.40 7.82
C ILE A 106 18.32 10.59 8.18
N ALA A 107 19.39 10.79 7.42
CA ALA A 107 20.67 10.12 7.60
C ALA A 107 21.72 11.12 8.07
N LEU A 108 22.38 10.81 9.19
CA LEU A 108 23.44 11.62 9.78
C LEU A 108 24.70 10.77 9.85
N LYS A 109 25.72 11.12 9.05
CA LYS A 109 26.99 10.38 8.96
C LYS A 109 26.77 8.86 8.80
N SER A 110 25.78 8.48 7.98
CA SER A 110 25.40 7.07 7.81
C SER A 110 26.40 6.34 6.91
N GLY A 111 26.43 5.02 7.02
CA GLY A 111 27.20 4.13 6.16
C GLY A 111 26.43 2.83 5.93
N HIS A 112 26.97 1.95 5.11
CA HIS A 112 26.29 0.69 4.74
C HIS A 112 25.88 -0.14 5.97
N GLU A 113 26.69 -0.18 7.03
CA GLU A 113 26.31 -0.91 8.26
C GLU A 113 25.01 -0.36 8.87
N ALA A 114 24.88 0.96 9.00
CA ALA A 114 23.68 1.59 9.55
C ALA A 114 22.48 1.41 8.61
N ASN A 115 22.68 1.56 7.30
CA ASN A 115 21.64 1.35 6.29
C ASN A 115 21.13 -0.10 6.32
N VAL A 116 22.03 -1.09 6.34
CA VAL A 116 21.69 -2.51 6.42
C VAL A 116 20.94 -2.84 7.71
N ARG A 117 21.31 -2.25 8.85
CA ARG A 117 20.55 -2.41 10.10
C ARG A 117 19.12 -1.88 9.97
N LEU A 118 18.93 -0.73 9.33
CA LEU A 118 17.60 -0.17 9.05
C LEU A 118 16.79 -1.11 8.12
N VAL A 119 17.39 -1.54 7.02
CA VAL A 119 16.78 -2.48 6.05
C VAL A 119 16.34 -3.78 6.73
N LYS A 120 17.20 -4.39 7.55
CA LYS A 120 16.86 -5.60 8.32
C LYS A 120 15.68 -5.39 9.26
N LYS A 121 15.63 -4.26 9.97
CA LYS A 121 14.50 -3.92 10.85
C LYS A 121 13.20 -3.79 10.06
N ILE A 122 13.21 -3.04 8.95
CA ILE A 122 12.03 -2.87 8.09
C ILE A 122 11.57 -4.22 7.51
N HIS A 123 12.51 -5.04 7.04
CA HIS A 123 12.21 -6.37 6.49
C HIS A 123 11.57 -7.31 7.52
N ASN A 124 12.07 -7.31 8.75
CA ASN A 124 11.50 -8.12 9.83
C ASN A 124 10.09 -7.66 10.19
N LEU A 125 9.87 -6.34 10.30
CA LEU A 125 8.53 -5.77 10.52
C LEU A 125 7.56 -6.14 9.37
N LYS A 126 8.03 -6.10 8.12
CA LYS A 126 7.25 -6.54 6.94
C LYS A 126 6.87 -8.02 7.08
N LYS A 127 7.82 -8.90 7.42
CA LYS A 127 7.56 -10.34 7.64
C LYS A 127 6.56 -10.60 8.75
N GLU A 128 6.71 -9.93 9.88
CA GLU A 128 5.80 -10.04 11.02
C GLU A 128 4.38 -9.62 10.63
N ARG A 129 4.23 -8.47 9.96
CA ARG A 129 2.95 -7.98 9.49
C ARG A 129 2.26 -8.95 8.51
N VAL A 130 3.02 -9.54 7.59
CA VAL A 130 2.52 -10.57 6.67
C VAL A 130 2.09 -11.83 7.43
N SER A 131 2.86 -12.26 8.42
CA SER A 131 2.52 -13.41 9.26
C SER A 131 1.23 -13.18 10.06
N LEU A 132 1.07 -12.01 10.68
CA LEU A 132 -0.14 -11.64 11.41
C LEU A 132 -1.37 -11.58 10.48
N ALA A 133 -1.23 -11.03 9.28
CA ALA A 133 -2.30 -11.01 8.30
C ALA A 133 -2.73 -12.43 7.88
N LYS A 134 -1.78 -13.34 7.65
CA LYS A 134 -2.08 -14.76 7.34
C LYS A 134 -2.83 -15.44 8.49
N LYS A 135 -2.34 -15.32 9.72
CA LYS A 135 -3.02 -15.87 10.91
C LYS A 135 -4.43 -15.33 11.06
N GLY A 136 -4.63 -14.03 10.84
CA GLY A 136 -5.96 -13.41 10.90
C GLY A 136 -6.92 -13.97 9.84
N MET A 137 -6.44 -14.26 8.64
CA MET A 137 -7.26 -14.89 7.58
C MET A 137 -7.57 -16.36 7.88
N GLU A 138 -6.63 -17.12 8.47
CA GLU A 138 -6.88 -18.50 8.90
C GLU A 138 -7.96 -18.57 9.98
N GLU A 139 -7.99 -17.62 10.92
CA GLU A 139 -9.02 -17.51 11.93
C GLU A 139 -10.40 -17.18 11.32
N ILE A 140 -10.45 -16.26 10.36
CA ILE A 140 -11.67 -15.95 9.60
C ILE A 140 -12.19 -17.20 8.90
N GLN A 141 -11.31 -17.94 8.22
CA GLN A 141 -11.66 -19.18 7.52
C GLN A 141 -12.25 -20.23 8.47
N LYS A 142 -11.67 -20.37 9.68
CA LYS A 142 -12.23 -21.24 10.71
C LYS A 142 -13.64 -20.80 11.11
N ARG A 143 -13.85 -19.50 11.32
CA ARG A 143 -15.16 -18.94 11.71
C ARG A 143 -16.23 -19.12 10.64
N ILE A 144 -15.87 -18.94 9.37
CA ILE A 144 -16.75 -19.21 8.23
C ILE A 144 -17.20 -20.69 8.25
N LYS A 145 -16.26 -21.63 8.41
CA LYS A 145 -16.56 -23.06 8.48
C LYS A 145 -17.45 -23.46 9.66
N THR A 146 -17.35 -22.74 10.78
CA THR A 146 -18.18 -22.98 11.97
C THR A 146 -19.49 -22.17 11.96
N GLY A 147 -19.82 -21.47 10.86
CA GLY A 147 -21.03 -20.65 10.76
C GLY A 147 -21.06 -19.47 11.75
N THR A 148 -19.89 -19.02 12.20
CA THR A 148 -19.76 -17.94 13.17
C THR A 148 -19.86 -16.59 12.47
N ILE A 149 -20.75 -15.73 12.98
CA ILE A 149 -20.93 -14.33 12.52
C ILE A 149 -19.59 -13.61 12.49
N LEU A 150 -19.28 -12.91 11.40
CA LEU A 150 -18.10 -12.04 11.29
C LEU A 150 -18.46 -10.62 11.71
N ASP A 151 -17.61 -10.01 12.55
CA ASP A 151 -17.80 -8.63 12.99
C ASP A 151 -17.04 -7.64 12.09
N VAL A 152 -17.16 -6.35 12.40
CA VAL A 152 -16.49 -5.29 11.64
C VAL A 152 -14.96 -5.42 11.60
N LYS A 153 -14.32 -5.99 12.63
CA LYS A 153 -12.86 -6.18 12.64
C LYS A 153 -12.46 -7.28 11.66
N ASP A 154 -13.26 -8.33 11.56
CA ASP A 154 -13.05 -9.39 10.57
C ASP A 154 -13.30 -8.87 9.15
N ILE A 155 -14.39 -8.13 8.95
CA ILE A 155 -14.70 -7.50 7.67
C ILE A 155 -13.55 -6.60 7.22
N GLN A 156 -12.96 -5.81 8.12
CA GLN A 156 -11.81 -4.93 7.81
C GLN A 156 -10.52 -5.68 7.47
N LYS A 157 -10.37 -6.95 7.89
CA LYS A 157 -9.25 -7.80 7.45
C LYS A 157 -9.47 -8.30 6.01
N ILE A 158 -10.72 -8.50 5.59
CA ILE A 158 -11.10 -8.99 4.25
C ILE A 158 -11.19 -7.85 3.24
N LEU A 159 -11.94 -6.80 3.56
CA LEU A 159 -12.19 -5.66 2.67
C LEU A 159 -11.15 -4.55 2.84
N PRO A 160 -10.75 -3.88 1.75
CA PRO A 160 -9.89 -2.70 1.80
C PRO A 160 -10.64 -1.43 2.26
N HIS A 161 -11.98 -1.42 2.16
CA HIS A 161 -12.82 -0.27 2.50
C HIS A 161 -12.64 0.18 3.95
N ARG A 162 -12.62 1.49 4.16
CA ARG A 162 -12.54 2.15 5.47
C ARG A 162 -13.53 3.32 5.48
N TYR A 163 -13.73 3.91 6.65
CA TYR A 163 -14.56 5.10 6.79
C TYR A 163 -14.15 6.17 5.74
N PRO A 164 -15.12 6.83 5.08
CA PRO A 164 -16.58 6.70 5.27
C PRO A 164 -17.27 5.66 4.35
N PHE A 165 -16.51 4.79 3.69
CA PHE A 165 -17.00 3.92 2.62
C PHE A 165 -17.00 2.43 2.95
N LEU A 166 -16.87 2.05 4.22
CA LEU A 166 -17.16 0.69 4.67
C LEU A 166 -18.61 0.64 5.14
N LEU A 167 -19.46 -0.03 4.36
CA LEU A 167 -20.92 -0.01 4.50
C LEU A 167 -21.48 -1.37 4.90
N VAL A 168 -20.70 -2.21 5.57
CA VAL A 168 -21.14 -3.50 6.11
C VAL A 168 -20.61 -3.63 7.52
N ASP A 169 -21.52 -3.83 8.47
CA ASP A 169 -21.19 -3.88 9.89
C ASP A 169 -20.90 -5.31 10.36
N ARG A 170 -21.63 -6.29 9.82
CA ARG A 170 -21.54 -7.71 10.20
C ARG A 170 -21.87 -8.61 9.03
N ILE A 171 -21.30 -9.81 9.00
CA ILE A 171 -21.71 -10.90 8.11
C ILE A 171 -22.31 -12.02 8.93
N LEU A 172 -23.56 -12.36 8.65
CA LEU A 172 -24.31 -13.39 9.35
C LEU A 172 -24.00 -14.78 8.81
N GLU A 173 -23.83 -14.89 7.49
CA GLU A 173 -23.68 -16.16 6.81
C GLU A 173 -22.74 -16.00 5.62
N ILE A 174 -21.87 -17.00 5.42
CA ILE A 174 -21.11 -17.19 4.18
C ILE A 174 -21.22 -18.68 3.83
N GLU A 175 -21.81 -18.97 2.68
CA GLU A 175 -21.69 -20.25 2.01
C GLU A 175 -20.71 -20.11 0.85
N GLU A 176 -19.56 -20.77 0.96
CA GLU A 176 -18.49 -20.71 -0.04
C GLU A 176 -19.04 -20.95 -1.46
N ASP A 177 -18.65 -20.08 -2.40
CA ASP A 177 -19.04 -20.11 -3.81
C ASP A 177 -20.55 -20.00 -4.12
N LYS A 178 -21.38 -19.73 -3.10
CA LYS A 178 -22.83 -19.68 -3.26
C LYS A 178 -23.43 -18.36 -2.83
N LYS A 179 -23.32 -18.00 -1.55
CA LYS A 179 -23.99 -16.80 -1.04
C LYS A 179 -23.32 -16.21 0.19
N ALA A 180 -23.56 -14.94 0.45
CA ALA A 180 -23.26 -14.28 1.71
C ALA A 180 -24.41 -13.38 2.14
N VAL A 181 -24.62 -13.27 3.45
CA VAL A 181 -25.64 -12.41 4.05
C VAL A 181 -24.99 -11.47 5.05
N GLY A 182 -25.12 -10.17 4.82
CA GLY A 182 -24.57 -9.10 5.64
C GLY A 182 -25.62 -8.18 6.24
N ILE A 183 -25.18 -7.39 7.21
CA ILE A 183 -25.99 -6.35 7.86
C ILE A 183 -25.28 -5.01 7.72
N LYS A 184 -26.06 -3.99 7.37
CA LYS A 184 -25.70 -2.57 7.51
C LYS A 184 -26.79 -1.88 8.31
N ASN A 185 -26.44 -1.37 9.49
CA ASN A 185 -27.31 -0.51 10.27
C ASN A 185 -27.30 0.89 9.64
N VAL A 186 -28.47 1.53 9.62
CA VAL A 186 -28.64 2.86 9.06
C VAL A 186 -28.88 3.83 10.22
N SER A 187 -27.95 4.76 10.42
CA SER A 187 -28.00 5.71 11.53
C SER A 187 -28.02 7.14 11.02
N ILE A 188 -28.75 8.02 11.70
CA ILE A 188 -28.75 9.46 11.38
C ILE A 188 -27.35 10.07 11.54
N ASN A 189 -26.47 9.43 12.31
CA ASN A 189 -25.09 9.84 12.53
C ASN A 189 -24.12 9.42 11.40
N GLU A 190 -24.62 9.25 10.17
CA GLU A 190 -23.80 8.98 8.98
C GLU A 190 -23.72 10.24 8.12
N GLU A 191 -22.52 10.53 7.60
CA GLU A 191 -22.20 11.83 6.97
C GLU A 191 -23.11 12.20 5.79
N PHE A 192 -23.55 11.20 5.00
CA PHE A 192 -24.33 11.44 3.80
C PHE A 192 -25.76 11.94 4.09
N PHE A 193 -26.30 11.74 5.30
CA PHE A 193 -27.64 12.22 5.66
C PHE A 193 -27.70 13.74 5.82
N GLN A 194 -26.58 14.41 6.07
CA GLN A 194 -26.54 15.88 6.10
C GLN A 194 -26.94 16.50 4.76
N GLY A 195 -26.63 15.80 3.66
CA GLY A 195 -26.92 16.26 2.30
C GLY A 195 -28.07 15.51 1.61
N HIS A 196 -28.55 14.38 2.14
CA HIS A 196 -29.51 13.53 1.45
C HIS A 196 -30.67 13.08 2.36
N PHE A 197 -31.68 13.93 2.61
CA PHE A 197 -31.75 15.35 2.29
C PHE A 197 -32.01 16.15 3.58
N PRO A 198 -31.63 17.44 3.65
CA PRO A 198 -32.00 18.29 4.78
C PRO A 198 -33.52 18.24 5.04
N GLY A 199 -33.92 17.86 6.27
CA GLY A 199 -35.32 17.71 6.67
C GLY A 199 -36.00 16.40 6.24
N TYR A 200 -35.36 15.59 5.39
CA TYR A 200 -35.88 14.29 4.94
C TYR A 200 -34.72 13.30 4.69
N PRO A 201 -34.13 12.73 5.76
CA PRO A 201 -32.96 11.87 5.63
C PRO A 201 -33.32 10.52 4.99
N VAL A 202 -32.70 10.24 3.84
CA VAL A 202 -32.86 8.99 3.07
C VAL A 202 -31.48 8.46 2.70
N MET A 203 -31.22 7.17 2.87
CA MET A 203 -29.94 6.60 2.45
C MET A 203 -29.86 6.64 0.91
N PRO A 204 -28.79 7.21 0.31
CA PRO A 204 -28.64 7.21 -1.14
C PRO A 204 -28.69 5.80 -1.71
N GLY A 205 -29.53 5.55 -2.72
CA GLY A 205 -29.70 4.22 -3.31
C GLY A 205 -28.39 3.62 -3.83
N VAL A 206 -27.50 4.45 -4.36
CA VAL A 206 -26.15 4.04 -4.79
C VAL A 206 -25.30 3.48 -3.65
N LEU A 207 -25.48 3.95 -2.42
CA LEU A 207 -24.78 3.41 -1.24
C LEU A 207 -25.39 2.06 -0.80
N ILE A 208 -26.67 1.81 -1.10
CA ILE A 208 -27.27 0.48 -0.89
C ILE A 208 -26.65 -0.51 -1.88
N VAL A 209 -26.48 -0.11 -3.14
CA VAL A 209 -25.78 -0.91 -4.15
C VAL A 209 -24.34 -1.17 -3.73
N GLU A 210 -23.62 -0.16 -3.22
CA GLU A 210 -22.26 -0.29 -2.67
C GLU A 210 -22.21 -1.22 -1.43
N ALA A 211 -23.22 -1.21 -0.57
CA ALA A 211 -23.27 -2.14 0.57
C ALA A 211 -23.48 -3.59 0.11
N MET A 212 -24.43 -3.84 -0.81
CA MET A 212 -24.64 -5.16 -1.43
C MET A 212 -23.38 -5.68 -2.13
N ALA A 213 -22.73 -4.77 -2.84
CA ALA A 213 -21.44 -4.93 -3.47
C ALA A 213 -20.34 -5.41 -2.52
N GLN A 214 -20.21 -4.78 -1.36
CA GLN A 214 -19.22 -5.16 -0.35
C GLN A 214 -19.48 -6.54 0.24
N VAL A 215 -20.75 -6.92 0.44
CA VAL A 215 -21.12 -8.29 0.86
C VAL A 215 -20.69 -9.31 -0.20
N GLY A 216 -20.95 -9.05 -1.49
CA GLY A 216 -20.45 -9.88 -2.58
C GLY A 216 -18.91 -9.92 -2.64
N GLY A 217 -18.26 -8.79 -2.40
CA GLY A 217 -16.80 -8.68 -2.29
C GLY A 217 -16.22 -9.54 -1.16
N ILE A 218 -16.88 -9.61 0.00
CA ILE A 218 -16.47 -10.47 1.12
C ILE A 218 -16.56 -11.95 0.74
N LEU A 219 -17.63 -12.35 0.03
CA LEU A 219 -17.78 -13.73 -0.44
C LEU A 219 -16.60 -14.14 -1.34
N LEU A 220 -16.14 -13.25 -2.22
CA LEU A 220 -14.98 -13.51 -3.08
C LEU A 220 -13.66 -13.45 -2.30
N LEU A 221 -13.43 -12.37 -1.55
CA LEU A 221 -12.13 -12.04 -0.95
C LEU A 221 -11.84 -12.81 0.34
N SER A 222 -12.84 -13.44 0.96
CA SER A 222 -12.63 -14.29 2.14
C SER A 222 -11.73 -15.49 1.82
N LYS A 223 -11.67 -15.94 0.56
CA LYS A 223 -10.86 -17.09 0.14
C LYS A 223 -9.34 -16.83 0.25
N PRO A 224 -8.55 -17.79 0.75
CA PRO A 224 -7.09 -17.64 0.86
C PRO A 224 -6.39 -17.30 -0.47
N GLU A 225 -6.84 -17.88 -1.58
CA GLU A 225 -6.34 -17.65 -2.95
C GLU A 225 -6.57 -16.22 -3.48
N HIS A 226 -7.42 -15.45 -2.80
CA HIS A 226 -7.72 -14.05 -3.11
C HIS A 226 -7.07 -13.06 -2.15
N SER A 227 -6.22 -13.55 -1.24
CA SER A 227 -5.43 -12.70 -0.34
C SER A 227 -4.59 -11.69 -1.13
N GLY A 228 -4.63 -10.43 -0.71
CA GLY A 228 -3.92 -9.33 -1.38
C GLY A 228 -4.56 -8.83 -2.67
N LYS A 229 -5.77 -9.30 -3.01
CA LYS A 229 -6.56 -8.78 -4.14
C LYS A 229 -7.62 -7.79 -3.67
N ILE A 230 -8.14 -7.02 -4.62
CA ILE A 230 -9.31 -6.15 -4.48
C ILE A 230 -10.35 -6.61 -5.48
N ALA A 231 -11.63 -6.59 -5.09
CA ALA A 231 -12.75 -6.77 -6.00
C ALA A 231 -13.18 -5.41 -6.56
N PHE A 232 -12.95 -5.17 -7.86
CA PHE A 232 -13.40 -3.97 -8.56
C PHE A 232 -14.75 -4.21 -9.22
N PHE A 233 -15.64 -3.22 -9.12
CA PHE A 233 -16.85 -3.15 -9.94
C PHE A 233 -16.51 -3.00 -11.41
N THR A 234 -17.04 -3.89 -12.24
CA THR A 234 -16.92 -3.79 -13.71
C THR A 234 -18.25 -3.51 -14.39
N GLY A 235 -19.37 -3.78 -13.72
CA GLY A 235 -20.69 -3.51 -14.27
C GLY A 235 -21.79 -3.72 -13.25
N ILE A 236 -22.93 -3.08 -13.51
CA ILE A 236 -24.12 -3.13 -12.68
C ILE A 236 -25.31 -3.24 -13.63
N ASP A 237 -26.08 -4.31 -13.50
CA ASP A 237 -27.26 -4.60 -14.32
C ASP A 237 -28.51 -4.66 -13.44
N LYS A 238 -29.68 -4.42 -14.04
CA LYS A 238 -31.01 -4.67 -13.45
C LYS A 238 -31.23 -4.06 -12.06
N VAL A 239 -30.65 -2.89 -11.79
CA VAL A 239 -30.87 -2.19 -10.51
C VAL A 239 -32.32 -1.77 -10.40
N ARG A 240 -32.95 -2.05 -9.26
CA ARG A 240 -34.26 -1.50 -8.90
C ARG A 240 -34.27 -1.06 -7.45
N PHE A 241 -34.77 0.15 -7.21
CA PHE A 241 -35.07 0.66 -5.88
C PHE A 241 -36.58 0.65 -5.70
N ARG A 242 -37.06 0.01 -4.62
CA ARG A 242 -38.48 -0.24 -4.39
C ARG A 242 -39.04 0.64 -3.27
N ARG A 243 -38.22 0.95 -2.27
CA ARG A 243 -38.60 1.74 -1.09
C ARG A 243 -37.42 2.57 -0.60
N PRO A 244 -37.67 3.76 -0.03
CA PRO A 244 -36.63 4.52 0.65
C PRO A 244 -36.17 3.77 1.90
N VAL A 245 -34.90 3.94 2.23
CA VAL A 245 -34.27 3.43 3.46
C VAL A 245 -33.90 4.64 4.30
N VAL A 246 -34.22 4.62 5.59
CA VAL A 246 -34.14 5.79 6.48
C VAL A 246 -33.37 5.45 7.75
N PRO A 247 -32.89 6.46 8.51
CA PRO A 247 -32.29 6.25 9.82
C PRO A 247 -33.18 5.39 10.74
N GLY A 248 -32.58 4.41 11.40
CA GLY A 248 -33.26 3.41 12.23
C GLY A 248 -33.45 2.06 11.54
N ASP A 249 -33.39 2.02 10.20
CA ASP A 249 -33.48 0.77 9.45
C ASP A 249 -32.24 -0.12 9.67
N THR A 250 -32.46 -1.42 9.57
CA THR A 250 -31.39 -2.41 9.45
C THR A 250 -31.48 -3.05 8.07
N LEU A 251 -30.49 -2.81 7.22
CA LEU A 251 -30.40 -3.45 5.92
C LEU A 251 -29.81 -4.84 6.05
N ARG A 252 -30.61 -5.83 5.66
CA ARG A 252 -30.18 -7.21 5.42
C ARG A 252 -29.81 -7.35 3.95
N LEU A 253 -28.54 -7.59 3.69
CA LEU A 253 -27.93 -7.58 2.37
C LEU A 253 -27.60 -9.01 1.97
N GLU A 254 -28.13 -9.49 0.87
CA GLU A 254 -27.86 -10.81 0.32
C GLU A 254 -27.08 -10.68 -0.97
N ALA A 255 -26.06 -11.51 -1.14
CA ALA A 255 -25.34 -11.68 -2.40
C ALA A 255 -25.27 -13.17 -2.76
N GLU A 256 -25.74 -13.54 -3.94
CA GLU A 256 -25.76 -14.90 -4.47
C GLU A 256 -24.96 -14.97 -5.76
N VAL A 257 -24.10 -15.97 -5.89
CA VAL A 257 -23.27 -16.18 -7.09
C VAL A 257 -24.15 -16.63 -8.25
N ILE A 258 -24.14 -15.86 -9.33
CA ILE A 258 -24.71 -16.28 -10.62
C ILE A 258 -23.64 -17.05 -11.40
N LYS A 259 -22.44 -16.50 -11.50
CA LYS A 259 -21.35 -17.07 -12.30
C LYS A 259 -20.00 -16.56 -11.85
N ILE A 260 -19.00 -17.45 -11.79
CA ILE A 260 -17.59 -17.08 -11.64
C ILE A 260 -16.82 -17.65 -12.83
N ARG A 261 -15.96 -16.85 -13.46
CA ARG A 261 -15.08 -17.26 -14.56
C ARG A 261 -13.72 -16.60 -14.43
N GLY A 262 -12.73 -17.36 -13.98
CA GLY A 262 -11.38 -16.84 -13.72
C GLY A 262 -11.42 -15.69 -12.72
N ARG A 263 -10.91 -14.52 -13.11
CA ARG A 263 -10.93 -13.31 -12.26
C ARG A 263 -12.25 -12.55 -12.23
N MET A 264 -13.24 -12.94 -13.05
CA MET A 264 -14.53 -12.24 -13.18
C MET A 264 -15.62 -12.98 -12.40
N GLY A 265 -16.46 -12.23 -11.68
CA GLY A 265 -17.64 -12.76 -10.98
C GLY A 265 -18.90 -11.96 -11.32
N LYS A 266 -20.05 -12.63 -11.38
CA LYS A 266 -21.37 -12.01 -11.46
C LYS A 266 -22.25 -12.54 -10.33
N MET A 267 -22.92 -11.64 -9.62
CA MET A 267 -23.75 -11.95 -8.46
C MET A 267 -25.12 -11.29 -8.56
N ALA A 268 -26.17 -11.99 -8.13
CA ALA A 268 -27.46 -11.40 -7.82
C ALA A 268 -27.38 -10.84 -6.40
N THR A 269 -27.88 -9.63 -6.19
CA THR A 269 -27.86 -8.99 -4.88
C THR A 269 -29.22 -8.39 -4.54
N ARG A 270 -29.58 -8.47 -3.26
CA ARG A 270 -30.86 -8.00 -2.74
C ARG A 270 -30.62 -7.33 -1.38
N ALA A 271 -31.37 -6.27 -1.13
CA ALA A 271 -31.39 -5.56 0.15
C ALA A 271 -32.81 -5.56 0.70
N TYR A 272 -32.93 -5.90 1.98
CA TYR A 272 -34.20 -5.94 2.70
C TYR A 272 -34.13 -5.08 3.95
N VAL A 273 -35.25 -4.47 4.31
CA VAL A 273 -35.51 -3.96 5.65
C VAL A 273 -36.60 -4.85 6.22
N GLU A 274 -36.34 -5.52 7.34
CA GLU A 274 -37.17 -6.65 7.79
C GLU A 274 -37.29 -7.71 6.65
N ASP A 275 -38.50 -8.08 6.27
CA ASP A 275 -38.80 -9.01 5.17
C ASP A 275 -39.13 -8.31 3.85
N LYS A 276 -38.97 -6.98 3.80
CA LYS A 276 -39.38 -6.14 2.67
C LYS A 276 -38.20 -5.85 1.76
N LEU A 277 -38.27 -6.29 0.50
CA LEU A 277 -37.27 -5.97 -0.53
C LEU A 277 -37.27 -4.47 -0.82
N VAL A 278 -36.14 -3.80 -0.55
CA VAL A 278 -35.97 -2.35 -0.76
C VAL A 278 -35.09 -2.03 -1.97
N ALA A 279 -34.13 -2.89 -2.31
CA ALA A 279 -33.32 -2.77 -3.52
C ALA A 279 -32.85 -4.14 -4.04
N GLU A 280 -32.54 -4.22 -5.33
CA GLU A 280 -31.92 -5.38 -5.96
C GLU A 280 -31.03 -4.96 -7.13
N ALA A 281 -30.00 -5.74 -7.44
CA ALA A 281 -29.10 -5.52 -8.58
C ALA A 281 -28.36 -6.81 -8.97
N GLU A 282 -27.93 -6.90 -10.23
CA GLU A 282 -26.92 -7.87 -10.67
C GLU A 282 -25.55 -7.17 -10.77
N LEU A 283 -24.58 -7.61 -9.99
CA LEU A 283 -23.28 -6.98 -9.82
C LEU A 283 -22.18 -7.79 -10.48
N MET A 284 -21.27 -7.12 -11.20
CA MET A 284 -20.13 -7.74 -11.85
C MET A 284 -18.81 -7.23 -11.25
N PHE A 285 -17.91 -8.17 -10.97
CA PHE A 285 -16.65 -7.93 -10.28
C PHE A 285 -15.46 -8.45 -11.08
N ALA A 286 -14.33 -7.78 -10.95
CA ALA A 286 -13.01 -8.28 -11.34
C ALA A 286 -12.08 -8.29 -10.13
N LEU A 287 -11.43 -9.43 -9.87
CA LEU A 287 -10.36 -9.52 -8.88
C LEU A 287 -9.05 -9.03 -9.50
N VAL A 288 -8.44 -8.04 -8.85
CA VAL A 288 -7.17 -7.44 -9.26
C VAL A 288 -6.18 -7.41 -8.10
N PRO A 289 -4.85 -7.47 -8.35
CA PRO A 289 -3.85 -7.23 -7.31
C PRO A 289 -4.03 -5.86 -6.64
N LYS A 290 -3.83 -5.80 -5.32
CA LYS A 290 -3.95 -4.56 -4.53
C LYS A 290 -2.86 -3.53 -4.86
N GLU A 291 -1.68 -3.99 -5.21
CA GLU A 291 -0.59 -3.16 -5.72
C GLU A 291 -0.60 -3.33 -7.24
N ARG A 292 -0.91 -2.24 -7.97
CA ARG A 292 -0.55 -2.17 -9.40
C ARG A 292 0.96 -1.97 -9.43
N GLU A 293 1.64 -2.78 -10.26
CA GLU A 293 3.05 -2.61 -10.62
C GLU A 293 3.38 -1.14 -10.94
#